data_AF-A0AAJ2B1V7-F1
#
_entry.id   AF-A0AAJ2B1V7-F1
#
_cell.length_a   1.000
_cell.length_b   1.000
_cell.length_c   1.000
_cell.angle_alpha   90.00
_cell.angle_beta   90.00
_cell.angle_gamma   90.00
#
_symmetry.space_group_name_H-M   'P 1'
#
loop_
_entity.id
_entity.type
_entity.pdbx_description
1 polymer ?
#
loop_
_entity_poly.entity_id
_entity_poly.type
_entity_poly.pdbx_seq_one_letter_code
_entity_poly.pdbx_strand_id
1 'polypeptide(L)'
;MKAASRFMFGALAACWAASAIAQPLTDDPSAPKTREQVRYDLRAWLAAGYDPNDWIHYPDNAMRAGRIVAQRRADKPPMTQ
;
A
#
# COMPACT_ATOMS: atom_id res chain seq x y z
N MET A 1 -52.98 -8.63 -13.22
CA MET A 1 -51.64 -9.25 -13.04
C MET A 1 -50.67 -8.63 -14.05
N LYS A 2 -49.39 -8.41 -13.66
CA LYS A 2 -48.26 -7.88 -14.47
C LYS A 2 -47.98 -6.36 -14.36
N ALA A 3 -47.64 -5.87 -13.17
CA ALA A 3 -46.91 -4.59 -13.05
C ALA A 3 -46.00 -4.46 -11.80
N ALA A 4 -46.01 -5.43 -10.88
CA ALA A 4 -45.30 -5.31 -9.60
C ALA A 4 -43.97 -6.08 -9.54
N SER A 5 -43.37 -6.47 -10.68
CA SER A 5 -42.21 -7.38 -10.69
C SER A 5 -40.85 -6.71 -10.89
N ARG A 6 -40.77 -5.37 -11.00
CA ARG A 6 -39.52 -4.70 -11.37
C ARG A 6 -38.83 -3.92 -10.25
N PHE A 7 -39.45 -3.79 -9.08
CA PHE A 7 -38.87 -3.02 -7.96
C PHE A 7 -38.07 -3.86 -6.95
N MET A 8 -38.08 -5.20 -7.04
CA MET A 8 -37.35 -6.04 -6.07
C MET A 8 -35.88 -6.28 -6.39
N PHE A 9 -35.37 -5.92 -7.57
CA PHE A 9 -33.96 -6.15 -7.94
C PHE A 9 -33.03 -4.96 -7.71
N GLY A 10 -33.55 -3.77 -7.36
CA GLY A 10 -32.73 -2.57 -7.12
C GLY A 10 -32.10 -2.49 -5.73
N ALA A 11 -32.63 -3.22 -4.74
CA ALA A 11 -32.22 -3.09 -3.34
C ALA A 11 -30.98 -3.93 -2.96
N LEU A 12 -30.47 -4.80 -3.84
CA LEU A 12 -29.35 -5.69 -3.53
C LEU A 12 -27.99 -5.20 -4.09
N ALA A 13 -27.90 -3.95 -4.53
CA ALA A 13 -26.68 -3.38 -5.13
C ALA A 13 -25.96 -2.35 -4.25
N ALA A 14 -26.37 -2.16 -2.99
CA ALA A 14 -25.88 -1.08 -2.13
C ALA A 14 -25.02 -1.52 -0.93
N CYS A 15 -24.69 -2.81 -0.78
CA CYS A 15 -23.97 -3.31 0.41
C CYS A 15 -22.47 -3.62 0.20
N TRP A 16 -21.90 -3.36 -0.97
CA TRP A 16 -20.50 -3.74 -1.29
C TRP A 16 -19.49 -2.59 -1.23
N ALA A 17 -19.78 -1.51 -0.50
CA ALA A 17 -18.93 -0.31 -0.48
C ALA A 17 -18.38 0.05 0.92
N ALA A 18 -18.16 -0.90 1.83
CA ALA A 18 -17.77 -0.56 3.21
C ALA A 18 -16.70 -1.44 3.88
N SER A 19 -15.85 -2.14 3.13
CA SER A 19 -14.75 -2.93 3.73
C SER A 19 -13.39 -2.58 3.14
N ALA A 20 -12.98 -1.31 3.23
CA ALA A 20 -11.66 -0.89 2.75
C ALA A 20 -10.93 0.05 3.71
N ILE A 21 -11.26 0.06 5.00
CA ILE A 21 -10.60 0.96 5.95
C ILE A 21 -10.36 0.23 7.27
N ALA A 22 -9.11 0.28 7.73
CA ALA A 22 -8.56 -0.31 8.96
C ALA A 22 -8.22 -1.81 8.89
N GLN A 23 -7.28 -2.19 8.01
CA GLN A 23 -6.36 -3.26 8.43
C GLN A 23 -5.48 -2.68 9.53
N PRO A 24 -5.34 -3.34 10.69
CA PRO A 24 -4.41 -2.90 11.72
C PRO A 24 -3.04 -2.77 11.06
N LEU A 25 -2.37 -1.64 11.30
CA LEU A 25 -0.96 -1.48 10.99
C LEU A 25 -0.20 -2.42 11.93
N THR A 26 -0.24 -3.71 11.62
CA THR A 26 0.56 -4.69 12.32
C THR A 26 2.02 -4.36 11.99
N ASP A 27 2.80 -4.02 13.01
CA ASP A 27 4.24 -3.82 12.90
C ASP A 27 4.99 -5.15 12.67
N ASP A 28 4.26 -6.27 12.48
CA ASP A 28 4.85 -7.51 11.99
C ASP A 28 5.48 -7.27 10.61
N PRO A 29 6.83 -7.32 10.50
CA PRO A 29 7.50 -7.14 9.21
C PRO A 29 7.16 -8.25 8.20
N SER A 30 6.57 -9.36 8.67
CA SER A 30 6.15 -10.50 7.85
C SER A 30 4.71 -10.39 7.37
N ALA A 31 3.93 -9.41 7.85
CA ALA A 31 2.56 -9.23 7.42
C ALA A 31 2.49 -8.84 5.94
N PRO A 32 1.54 -9.41 5.15
CA PRO A 32 1.34 -9.02 3.77
C PRO A 32 1.03 -7.53 3.65
N LYS A 33 1.75 -6.84 2.76
CA LYS A 33 1.53 -5.42 2.49
C LYS A 33 0.34 -5.19 1.57
N THR A 34 -0.44 -4.16 1.86
CA THR A 34 -1.47 -3.68 0.94
C THR A 34 -0.84 -3.01 -0.28
N ARG A 35 -1.59 -2.92 -1.37
CA ARG A 35 -1.12 -2.22 -2.58
C ARG A 35 -0.75 -0.76 -2.32
N GLU A 36 -1.46 -0.11 -1.42
CA GLU A 36 -1.19 1.28 -1.03
C GLU A 36 0.11 1.39 -0.24
N GLN A 37 0.35 0.49 0.72
CA GLN A 37 1.61 0.41 1.46
C GLN A 37 2.79 0.15 0.52
N VAL A 38 2.65 -0.76 -0.45
CA VAL A 38 3.70 -1.03 -1.44
C VAL A 38 4.00 0.21 -2.28
N ARG A 39 2.97 0.93 -2.75
CA ARG A 39 3.18 2.18 -3.52
C ARG A 39 3.84 3.27 -2.68
N TYR A 40 3.43 3.39 -1.41
CA TYR A 40 4.03 4.32 -0.47
C TYR A 40 5.52 4.01 -0.27
N ASP A 41 5.85 2.75 0.00
CA ASP A 41 7.22 2.30 0.15
C ASP A 41 8.03 2.53 -1.13
N LEU A 42 7.51 2.17 -2.30
CA LEU A 42 8.20 2.36 -3.57
C LEU A 42 8.59 3.83 -3.80
N ARG A 43 7.72 4.79 -3.46
CA ARG A 43 8.05 6.23 -3.57
C ARG A 43 9.24 6.60 -2.69
N ALA A 44 9.35 6.04 -1.49
CA ALA A 44 10.49 6.28 -0.61
C ALA A 44 11.80 5.75 -1.21
N TRP A 45 11.76 4.59 -1.88
CA TRP A 45 12.91 4.01 -2.57
C TRP A 45 13.33 4.83 -3.80
N LEU A 46 12.37 5.27 -4.63
CA LEU A 46 12.63 6.14 -5.77
C LEU A 46 13.25 7.48 -5.32
N ALA A 47 12.72 8.07 -4.24
CA ALA A 47 13.27 9.28 -3.62
C ALA A 47 14.63 9.06 -2.91
N ALA A 48 15.06 7.81 -2.74
CA ALA A 48 16.39 7.45 -2.26
C ALA A 48 17.37 7.13 -3.41
N GLY A 49 16.94 7.28 -4.67
CA GLY A 49 17.75 7.06 -5.86
C GLY A 49 17.75 5.60 -6.35
N TYR A 50 16.80 4.76 -5.90
CA TYR A 50 16.59 3.47 -6.54
C TYR A 50 16.07 3.69 -7.97
N ASP A 51 16.76 3.12 -8.96
CA ASP A 51 16.30 3.05 -10.34
C ASP A 51 16.02 1.58 -10.70
N PRO A 52 14.76 1.19 -10.94
CA PRO A 52 14.42 -0.19 -11.30
C PRO A 52 14.94 -0.61 -12.68
N ASN A 53 15.34 0.33 -13.54
CA ASN A 53 15.88 0.04 -14.87
C ASN A 53 17.41 -0.01 -14.90
N ASP A 54 18.08 0.35 -13.80
CA ASP A 54 19.53 0.32 -13.69
C ASP A 54 20.02 -1.08 -13.31
N TRP A 55 19.89 -2.03 -14.24
CA TRP A 55 20.35 -3.40 -14.03
C TRP A 55 21.88 -3.53 -14.05
N ILE A 56 22.59 -2.55 -14.64
CA ILE A 56 24.05 -2.54 -14.75
C ILE A 56 24.70 -2.40 -13.36
N HIS A 57 24.16 -1.53 -12.50
CA HIS A 57 24.69 -1.32 -11.15
C HIS A 57 23.89 -2.08 -10.08
N TYR A 58 23.14 -3.10 -10.47
CA TYR A 58 22.51 -4.00 -9.51
C TYR A 58 23.57 -4.96 -8.95
N PRO A 59 23.63 -5.19 -7.62
CA PRO A 59 22.68 -4.78 -6.58
C PRO A 59 22.99 -3.45 -5.88
N ASP A 60 24.09 -2.77 -6.23
CA ASP A 60 24.58 -1.59 -5.51
C ASP A 60 23.57 -0.44 -5.45
N ASN A 61 22.80 -0.23 -6.52
CA ASN A 61 21.73 0.79 -6.53
C ASN A 61 20.66 0.54 -5.46
N ALA A 62 20.20 -0.71 -5.33
CA ALA A 62 19.16 -1.13 -4.41
C ALA A 62 19.70 -1.14 -2.98
N MET A 63 20.92 -1.63 -2.76
CA MET A 63 21.56 -1.64 -1.44
C MET A 63 21.80 -0.21 -0.90
N ARG A 64 22.20 0.72 -1.77
CA ARG A 64 22.37 2.13 -1.41
C ARG A 64 21.03 2.77 -1.04
N ALA A 65 20.03 2.64 -1.90
CA ALA A 65 18.69 3.18 -1.64
C ALA A 65 18.07 2.57 -0.36
N GLY A 66 18.23 1.26 -0.15
CA GLY A 66 17.75 0.56 1.03
C GLY A 66 18.35 1.09 2.33
N ARG A 67 19.67 1.36 2.36
CA ARG A 67 20.34 2.00 3.52
C ARG A 67 19.76 3.38 3.82
N ILE A 68 19.57 4.20 2.80
CA ILE A 68 18.99 5.55 2.94
C ILE A 68 17.55 5.47 3.47
N VAL A 69 16.72 4.56 2.95
CA VAL A 69 15.34 4.37 3.41
C VAL A 69 15.30 3.91 4.87
N ALA A 70 16.18 2.97 5.25
CA ALA A 70 16.28 2.50 6.63
C ALA A 70 16.67 3.63 7.59
N GLN A 71 17.67 4.44 7.24
CA GLN A 71 18.08 5.62 8.00
C GLN A 71 16.91 6.60 8.17
N ARG A 72 16.24 6.99 7.07
CA ARG A 72 15.08 7.90 7.11
C ARG A 72 13.94 7.39 7.99
N ARG A 73 13.73 6.07 8.05
CA ARG A 73 12.71 5.46 8.93
C ARG A 73 13.12 5.47 10.40
N ALA A 74 14.41 5.28 10.69
CA ALA A 74 14.94 5.38 12.05
C ALA A 74 14.94 6.84 12.57
N ASP A 75 15.18 7.81 11.68
CA ASP A 75 15.20 9.25 12.04
C ASP A 75 13.79 9.84 12.20
N LYS A 76 12.75 9.17 11.66
CA LYS A 76 11.37 9.59 11.88
C LYS A 76 10.98 9.17 13.30
N PRO A 77 10.70 10.11 14.22
CA PRO A 77 10.21 9.74 15.55
C PRO A 77 8.96 8.88 15.39
N PRO A 78 8.72 7.90 16.29
CA PRO A 78 7.46 7.18 16.29
C PRO A 78 6.36 8.24 16.35
N MET A 79 5.52 8.28 15.31
CA MET A 79 4.34 9.13 15.37
C MET A 79 3.55 8.61 16.57
N THR A 80 3.55 9.39 17.63
CA THR A 80 2.61 9.24 18.73
C THR A 80 1.24 9.30 18.08
N GLN A 81 0.62 8.13 17.93
CA GLN A 81 -0.81 8.01 17.67
C GLN A 81 -1.57 8.29 18.96
#